data_AF-A0A177DQ09-F1
#
_entry.id   AF-A0A177DQ09-F1
#
_cell.length_a   1.000
_cell.length_b   1.000
_cell.length_c   1.000
_cell.angle_alpha   90.00
_cell.angle_beta   90.00
_cell.angle_gamma   90.00
#
_symmetry.space_group_name_H-M   'P 1'
#
loop_
_entity.id
_entity.type
_entity.pdbx_description
1 polymer ?
#
loop_
_entity_poly.entity_id
_entity_poly.type
_entity_poly.pdbx_seq_one_letter_code
_entity_poly.pdbx_strand_id
1 'polypeptide(L)'
;MFWGAKLVQEAYTRGILLCGCCIWTHAVVCYADDGLFQVIFLVYVTGGQLPCPRLKRKDSIHCGSFYVWCVPEHAVSMCNDIGGTMNEVGIHSAFALTHATTTTMTSPTILPVDTIMRVKNRNTSLIQPEENGTRKISLGLLSPPTSISSRSISSTSSSSQSSTSTTTRFISTPTHFNSPQTNEFLGLTQGKALELFKSRRDKEKEIGAPISIERWVIDYVVAICEDAQDSADNWVKFMEEAGIKKEVQLAIMREEHAIIRGIQSLSCWLADIIETNYLALVDMNARILEELAPSSGVHLRGGAGDEYMVPQMPGGHLALYKSVEFRRCKGVISEDGSVNLARLESTGPTDFARRGGLYFTNQLWVAKHYATLITDACPVADRRTVELHVPLSHLEKMKVWNLRFEDEAFKQLLFFSRRDEKYPKQISQLRAAHGIISGPIGHVHNLAFGKMSSWNLITEKHQLQEKEKVEDNKGNQTEVTKYGKQWVWIKEESVAQLEADCKDKVYLRLPHQNLKLVVEPWDDKSVKDKRV
;
A
#
# COMPACT_ATOMS: atom_id res chain seq x y z
N MET A 1 -36.21 -21.71 -1.49
CA MET A 1 -37.55 -21.53 -0.86
C MET A 1 -37.70 -22.28 0.47
N PHE A 2 -37.29 -23.54 0.60
CA PHE A 2 -37.45 -24.33 1.84
C PHE A 2 -36.75 -23.74 3.09
N TRP A 3 -35.63 -23.03 2.93
CA TRP A 3 -34.90 -22.42 4.06
C TRP A 3 -35.55 -21.15 4.62
N GLY A 4 -36.29 -20.40 3.79
CA GLY A 4 -36.99 -19.18 4.23
C GLY A 4 -38.14 -19.48 5.19
N ALA A 5 -38.82 -20.61 5.02
CA ALA A 5 -39.94 -21.02 5.87
C ALA A 5 -39.49 -21.41 7.30
N LYS A 6 -38.35 -22.12 7.41
CA LYS A 6 -37.81 -22.56 8.71
C LYS A 6 -37.32 -21.38 9.57
N LEU A 7 -36.76 -20.35 8.94
CA LEU A 7 -36.26 -19.14 9.59
C LEU A 7 -37.39 -18.26 10.14
N VAL A 8 -38.51 -18.16 9.41
CA VAL A 8 -39.73 -17.48 9.88
C VAL A 8 -40.36 -18.21 11.06
N GLN A 9 -40.34 -19.55 11.04
CA GLN A 9 -40.88 -20.36 12.12
C GLN A 9 -40.05 -20.22 13.41
N GLU A 10 -38.72 -20.26 13.35
CA GLU A 10 -37.85 -20.02 14.53
C GLU A 10 -37.95 -18.60 15.10
N ALA A 11 -38.09 -17.58 14.25
CA ALA A 11 -38.31 -16.21 14.70
C ALA A 11 -39.65 -16.07 15.47
N TYR A 12 -40.69 -16.78 15.01
CA TYR A 12 -41.99 -16.83 15.69
C TYR A 12 -41.90 -17.55 17.04
N THR A 13 -41.18 -18.68 17.12
CA THR A 13 -40.99 -19.41 18.39
C THR A 13 -40.18 -18.63 19.43
N ARG A 14 -39.34 -17.68 18.99
CA ARG A 14 -38.56 -16.79 19.86
C ARG A 14 -39.28 -15.47 20.19
N GLY A 15 -40.55 -15.34 19.84
CA GLY A 15 -41.36 -14.16 20.19
C GLY A 15 -41.03 -12.90 19.38
N ILE A 16 -40.35 -13.03 18.23
CA ILE A 16 -40.03 -11.90 17.35
C ILE A 16 -41.22 -11.68 16.41
N LEU A 17 -42.01 -10.65 16.70
CA LEU A 17 -43.17 -10.26 15.90
C LEU A 17 -42.71 -9.57 14.60
N LEU A 18 -42.62 -10.33 13.50
CA LEU A 18 -42.34 -9.77 12.17
C LEU A 18 -43.64 -9.29 11.53
N CYS A 19 -43.91 -8.00 11.61
CA CYS A 19 -45.05 -7.39 10.90
C CYS A 19 -44.62 -7.01 9.47
N GLY A 20 -45.14 -7.75 8.48
CA GLY A 20 -45.28 -7.33 7.08
C GLY A 20 -44.09 -6.65 6.39
N CYS A 21 -42.90 -7.26 6.40
CA CYS A 21 -41.75 -6.77 5.62
C CYS A 21 -41.26 -7.83 4.61
N CYS A 22 -40.93 -7.39 3.40
CA CYS A 22 -40.30 -8.22 2.37
C CYS A 22 -38.85 -8.52 2.77
N ILE A 23 -38.47 -9.80 2.83
CA ILE A 23 -37.09 -10.24 3.06
C ILE A 23 -36.47 -10.65 1.72
N TRP A 24 -35.33 -10.05 1.39
CA TRP A 24 -34.51 -10.46 0.24
C TRP A 24 -33.24 -11.15 0.75
N THR A 25 -32.93 -12.31 0.18
CA THR A 25 -31.70 -13.06 0.49
C THR A 25 -30.83 -13.17 -0.75
N HIS A 26 -29.55 -12.82 -0.60
CA HIS A 26 -28.52 -13.05 -1.62
C HIS A 26 -27.42 -13.91 -1.03
N ALA A 27 -26.99 -14.93 -1.79
CA ALA A 27 -25.81 -15.72 -1.46
C ALA A 27 -24.64 -15.16 -2.27
N VAL A 28 -23.57 -14.77 -1.57
CA VAL A 28 -22.32 -14.35 -2.19
C VAL A 28 -21.30 -15.43 -1.89
N VAL A 29 -20.70 -15.99 -2.95
CA VAL A 29 -19.59 -16.93 -2.83
C VAL A 29 -18.30 -16.13 -2.92
N CYS A 30 -17.52 -16.14 -1.85
CA CYS A 30 -16.21 -15.49 -1.81
C CYS A 30 -15.12 -16.55 -1.91
N TYR A 31 -14.09 -16.26 -2.70
CA TYR A 31 -12.88 -17.06 -2.79
C TYR A 31 -11.81 -16.45 -1.89
N ALA A 32 -11.21 -17.27 -1.04
CA ALA A 32 -9.97 -16.94 -0.35
C ALA A 32 -8.77 -17.47 -1.15
N ASP A 33 -7.63 -16.77 -1.09
CA ASP A 33 -6.40 -17.05 -1.87
C ASP A 33 -5.76 -18.42 -1.57
N ASP A 34 -6.27 -19.16 -0.59
CA ASP A 34 -5.85 -20.51 -0.21
C ASP A 34 -6.78 -21.63 -0.73
N GLY A 35 -7.76 -21.31 -1.58
CA GLY A 35 -8.66 -22.28 -2.21
C GLY A 35 -9.83 -22.73 -1.35
N LEU A 36 -10.07 -22.07 -0.21
CA LEU A 36 -11.24 -22.29 0.64
C LEU A 36 -12.46 -21.52 0.14
N PHE A 37 -13.62 -22.19 0.11
CA PHE A 37 -14.89 -21.59 -0.24
C PHE A 37 -15.62 -21.11 1.01
N GLN A 38 -16.02 -19.84 1.05
CA GLN A 38 -16.97 -19.34 2.05
C GLN A 38 -18.23 -18.83 1.36
N VAL A 39 -19.38 -19.35 1.78
CA VAL A 39 -20.69 -18.88 1.33
C VAL A 39 -21.25 -17.95 2.39
N ILE A 40 -21.39 -16.67 2.05
CA ILE A 40 -21.93 -15.66 2.93
C ILE A 40 -23.36 -15.35 2.48
N PHE A 41 -24.32 -15.48 3.39
CA PHE A 41 -25.70 -15.08 3.14
C PHE A 41 -25.94 -13.67 3.68
N LEU A 42 -26.34 -12.77 2.79
CA LEU A 42 -26.76 -11.41 3.14
C LEU A 42 -28.29 -11.37 3.15
N VAL A 43 -28.86 -11.03 4.31
CA VAL A 43 -30.30 -10.85 4.50
C VAL A 43 -30.58 -9.35 4.61
N TYR A 44 -31.43 -8.84 3.71
CA TYR A 44 -31.87 -7.45 3.74
C TYR A 44 -33.29 -7.36 4.30
N VAL A 45 -33.46 -6.53 5.33
CA VAL A 45 -34.76 -6.18 5.89
C VAL A 45 -34.98 -4.68 5.67
N THR A 46 -35.87 -4.33 4.74
CA THR A 46 -36.23 -2.93 4.49
C THR A 46 -37.45 -2.56 5.33
N GLY A 47 -37.28 -1.66 6.30
CA GLY A 47 -38.40 -1.10 7.07
C GLY A 47 -39.18 -0.08 6.24
N GLY A 48 -40.46 -0.35 5.96
CA GLY A 48 -41.37 0.62 5.35
C GLY A 48 -41.85 1.66 6.36
N GLN A 49 -41.83 2.95 6.00
CA GLN A 49 -42.42 4.03 6.81
C GLN A 49 -43.94 4.10 6.59
N LEU A 50 -44.71 4.05 7.69
CA LEU A 50 -46.06 4.61 7.74
C LEU A 50 -46.00 5.99 8.43
N PRO A 51 -46.73 7.02 7.96
CA PRO A 51 -46.65 8.35 8.52
C PRO A 51 -47.47 8.46 9.82
N CYS A 52 -46.83 8.92 10.91
CA CYS A 52 -47.50 9.27 12.16
C CYS A 52 -47.43 10.80 12.38
N PRO A 53 -48.56 11.52 12.52
CA PRO A 53 -48.56 12.96 12.63
C PRO A 53 -48.54 13.38 14.11
N ARG A 54 -47.35 13.71 14.64
CA ARG A 54 -47.07 14.73 15.68
C ARG A 54 -45.79 14.38 16.45
N LEU A 55 -44.67 14.96 16.05
CA LEU A 55 -43.58 15.38 16.95
C LEU A 55 -42.58 16.25 16.18
N LYS A 56 -42.37 17.47 16.68
CA LYS A 56 -41.33 18.40 16.21
C LYS A 56 -40.05 18.13 17.01
N ARG A 57 -39.02 17.57 16.37
CA ARG A 57 -37.60 18.01 16.42
C ARG A 57 -36.73 17.07 15.60
N LYS A 58 -35.77 17.68 14.91
CA LYS A 58 -34.76 17.06 14.03
C LYS A 58 -33.81 16.21 14.87
N ASP A 59 -33.70 14.95 14.51
CA ASP A 59 -32.46 14.18 14.31
C ASP A 59 -32.89 12.75 13.90
N SER A 60 -32.78 12.44 12.61
CA SER A 60 -33.07 11.11 12.08
C SER A 60 -31.77 10.34 11.91
N ILE A 61 -31.49 9.42 12.83
CA ILE A 61 -30.47 8.38 12.68
C ILE A 61 -31.13 7.19 11.96
N HIS A 62 -30.59 6.80 10.81
CA HIS A 62 -30.91 5.51 10.19
C HIS A 62 -30.06 4.42 10.85
N CYS A 63 -30.70 3.52 11.58
CA CYS A 63 -30.09 2.24 11.97
C CYS A 63 -30.66 1.14 11.06
N GLY A 64 -29.85 0.68 10.10
CA GLY A 64 -29.98 -0.66 9.54
C GLY A 64 -29.03 -1.58 10.31
N SER A 65 -29.53 -2.70 10.84
CA SER A 65 -28.69 -3.70 11.49
C SER A 65 -28.28 -4.76 10.47
N PHE A 66 -26.99 -5.11 10.45
CA PHE A 66 -26.44 -6.22 9.67
C PHE A 66 -26.25 -7.43 10.59
N TYR A 67 -26.68 -8.59 10.13
CA TYR A 67 -26.37 -9.86 10.79
C TYR A 67 -25.59 -10.72 9.82
N VAL A 68 -24.37 -11.11 10.20
CA VAL A 68 -23.54 -12.07 9.47
C VAL A 68 -23.59 -13.38 10.25
N TRP A 69 -24.00 -14.46 9.59
CA TRP A 69 -23.94 -15.81 10.14
C TRP A 69 -22.88 -16.60 9.37
N CYS A 70 -21.83 -17.02 10.06
CA CYS A 70 -20.86 -17.99 9.55
C CYS A 70 -21.30 -19.38 10.01
N VAL A 71 -21.51 -20.29 9.06
CA VAL A 71 -21.79 -21.70 9.38
C VAL A 71 -20.50 -22.50 9.18
N PRO A 72 -19.97 -23.16 10.23
CA PRO A 72 -18.82 -24.04 10.07
C PRO A 72 -19.19 -25.34 9.32
N GLU A 73 -18.21 -25.86 8.57
CA GLU A 73 -18.32 -26.95 7.60
C GLU A 73 -18.94 -28.25 8.17
N HIS A 74 -18.78 -28.50 9.48
CA HIS A 74 -19.30 -29.70 10.13
C HIS A 74 -20.84 -29.80 10.17
N ALA A 75 -21.58 -28.70 9.95
CA ALA A 75 -23.04 -28.74 9.88
C ALA A 75 -23.58 -29.16 8.49
N VAL A 76 -22.74 -29.11 7.45
CA VAL A 76 -23.15 -29.41 6.07
C VAL A 76 -23.04 -30.92 5.77
N SER A 77 -22.18 -31.63 6.50
CA SER A 77 -21.92 -33.07 6.27
C SER A 77 -22.98 -34.03 6.84
N MET A 78 -23.94 -33.57 7.68
CA MET A 78 -24.91 -34.46 8.34
C MET A 78 -26.28 -34.57 7.64
N CYS A 79 -26.50 -33.93 6.50
CA CYS A 79 -27.81 -33.91 5.83
C CYS A 79 -27.89 -34.67 4.50
N ASN A 80 -26.82 -35.35 4.07
CA ASN A 80 -26.82 -36.08 2.79
C ASN A 80 -27.15 -37.58 2.89
N ASP A 81 -27.28 -38.13 4.10
CA ASP A 81 -27.77 -39.49 4.29
C ASP A 81 -28.96 -39.49 5.25
N ILE A 82 -30.11 -39.94 4.74
CA ILE A 82 -31.30 -40.52 5.40
C ILE A 82 -32.55 -40.08 4.60
N GLY A 83 -32.84 -40.85 3.55
CA GLY A 83 -34.21 -41.03 3.07
C GLY A 83 -34.88 -42.07 3.95
N GLY A 84 -35.72 -41.64 4.89
CA GLY A 84 -36.41 -42.55 5.80
C GLY A 84 -37.44 -41.82 6.67
N THR A 85 -38.67 -42.30 6.61
CA THR A 85 -39.84 -41.85 7.39
C THR A 85 -39.55 -41.72 8.89
N MET A 86 -39.84 -40.55 9.46
CA MET A 86 -39.78 -40.30 10.90
C MET A 86 -40.97 -40.96 11.62
N ASN A 87 -40.66 -41.88 12.54
CA ASN A 87 -41.47 -42.12 13.75
C ASN A 87 -40.63 -41.70 14.96
N GLU A 88 -41.31 -41.11 15.93
CA GLU A 88 -40.79 -40.59 17.20
C GLU A 88 -40.00 -41.65 17.98
N VAL A 89 -38.73 -41.36 18.31
CA VAL A 89 -38.07 -41.92 19.50
C VAL A 89 -37.13 -40.86 20.07
N GLY A 90 -37.35 -40.52 21.34
CA GLY A 90 -36.49 -39.62 22.10
C GLY A 90 -35.13 -40.24 22.37
N ILE A 91 -34.07 -39.44 22.22
CA ILE A 91 -32.71 -39.80 22.57
C ILE A 91 -32.16 -38.74 23.53
N HIS A 92 -32.00 -39.13 24.78
CA HIS A 92 -31.12 -38.46 25.74
C HIS A 92 -29.67 -38.64 25.25
N SER A 93 -28.98 -37.54 24.92
CA SER A 93 -27.54 -37.56 24.65
C SER A 93 -26.79 -36.75 25.69
N ALA A 94 -25.92 -37.43 26.43
CA ALA A 94 -24.98 -36.85 27.37
C ALA A 94 -23.96 -35.97 26.62
N PHE A 95 -23.83 -34.71 27.05
CA PHE A 95 -22.75 -33.83 26.64
C PHE A 95 -21.46 -34.25 27.37
N ALA A 96 -20.59 -34.99 26.68
CA ALA A 96 -19.21 -35.13 27.10
C ALA A 96 -18.46 -33.84 26.73
N LEU A 97 -18.04 -33.07 27.74
CA LEU A 97 -17.09 -31.97 27.59
C LEU A 97 -15.73 -32.54 27.19
N THR A 98 -15.43 -32.56 25.89
CA THR A 98 -14.06 -32.70 25.40
C THR A 98 -13.33 -31.39 25.63
N HIS A 99 -12.39 -31.38 26.58
CA HIS A 99 -11.43 -30.30 26.76
C HIS A 99 -10.61 -30.13 25.48
N ALA A 100 -10.89 -29.08 24.71
CA ALA A 100 -10.04 -28.64 23.62
C ALA A 100 -8.66 -28.31 24.21
N THR A 101 -7.67 -29.13 23.88
CA THR A 101 -6.28 -28.86 24.23
C THR A 101 -5.86 -27.63 23.45
N THR A 102 -5.68 -26.52 24.15
CA THR A 102 -5.20 -25.26 23.58
C THR A 102 -3.77 -25.45 23.09
N THR A 103 -3.59 -25.97 21.87
CA THR A 103 -2.30 -25.99 21.20
C THR A 103 -1.86 -24.55 21.05
N THR A 104 -0.86 -24.14 21.83
CA THR A 104 -0.24 -22.82 21.71
C THR A 104 0.41 -22.75 20.34
N MET A 105 -0.28 -22.16 19.35
CA MET A 105 0.30 -21.92 18.04
C MET A 105 1.50 -20.99 18.22
N THR A 106 2.69 -21.56 18.02
CA THR A 106 3.94 -20.80 18.06
C THR A 106 3.93 -19.80 16.91
N SER A 107 4.31 -18.55 17.18
CA SER A 107 4.34 -17.52 16.14
C SER A 107 5.28 -17.96 15.02
N PRO A 108 4.88 -17.82 13.74
CA PRO A 108 5.74 -18.15 12.61
C PRO A 108 7.07 -17.39 12.71
N THR A 109 8.16 -18.10 12.47
CA THR A 109 9.51 -17.53 12.39
C THR A 109 9.69 -16.79 11.07
N ILE A 110 10.30 -15.61 11.11
CA ILE A 110 10.53 -14.81 9.88
C ILE A 110 11.55 -15.51 8.97
N LEU A 111 12.63 -16.05 9.54
CA LEU A 111 13.60 -16.87 8.82
C LEU A 111 13.61 -18.27 9.42
N PRO A 112 13.11 -19.29 8.70
CA PRO A 112 13.22 -20.66 9.13
C PRO A 112 14.67 -21.12 9.26
N VAL A 113 14.91 -22.14 10.10
CA VAL A 113 16.26 -22.62 10.47
C VAL A 113 17.06 -23.05 9.24
N ASP A 114 16.43 -23.67 8.25
CA ASP A 114 17.08 -24.10 7.01
C ASP A 114 17.61 -22.91 6.20
N THR A 115 16.87 -21.81 6.14
CA THR A 115 17.27 -20.58 5.46
C THR A 115 18.49 -19.96 6.16
N ILE A 116 18.46 -19.91 7.50
CA ILE A 116 19.60 -19.45 8.31
C ILE A 116 20.86 -20.31 8.02
N MET A 117 20.71 -21.63 7.95
CA MET A 117 21.81 -22.53 7.62
C MET A 117 22.35 -22.29 6.21
N ARG A 118 21.50 -22.06 5.21
CA ARG A 118 21.93 -21.73 3.84
C ARG A 118 22.71 -20.41 3.79
N VAL A 119 22.27 -19.36 4.52
CA VAL A 119 23.03 -18.10 4.61
C VAL A 119 24.40 -18.34 5.23
N LYS A 120 24.46 -19.05 6.37
CA LYS A 120 25.72 -19.35 7.06
C LYS A 120 26.68 -20.17 6.21
N ASN A 121 26.17 -21.15 5.46
CA ASN A 121 26.96 -21.97 4.55
C ASN A 121 27.56 -21.14 3.40
N ARG A 122 26.85 -20.09 2.94
CA ARG A 122 27.40 -19.16 1.94
C ARG A 122 28.44 -18.22 2.54
N ASN A 123 28.13 -17.57 3.66
CA ASN A 123 29.05 -16.73 4.41
C ASN A 123 28.48 -16.45 5.81
N THR A 124 29.19 -16.90 6.85
CA THR A 124 28.79 -16.72 8.26
C THR A 124 28.73 -15.26 8.70
N SER A 125 29.43 -14.33 8.03
CA SER A 125 29.37 -12.91 8.37
C SER A 125 28.10 -12.19 7.89
N LEU A 126 27.31 -12.81 7.01
CA LEU A 126 26.07 -12.21 6.50
C LEU A 126 24.93 -12.25 7.52
N ILE A 127 25.03 -13.11 8.55
CA ILE A 127 23.97 -13.30 9.54
C ILE A 127 24.57 -13.62 10.91
N GLN A 128 24.19 -12.84 11.92
CA GLN A 128 24.68 -13.03 13.28
C GLN A 128 23.77 -14.02 14.06
N PRO A 129 24.22 -14.54 15.21
CA PRO A 129 23.37 -15.26 16.15
C PRO A 129 22.14 -14.43 16.57
N GLU A 130 21.14 -15.11 17.13
CA GLU A 130 19.97 -14.41 17.66
C GLU A 130 20.30 -13.85 19.03
N GLU A 131 19.94 -12.60 19.24
CA GLU A 131 20.12 -11.87 20.48
C GLU A 131 18.82 -11.13 20.77
N ASN A 132 18.20 -11.44 21.92
CA ASN A 132 16.99 -10.78 22.42
C ASN A 132 15.81 -10.76 21.43
N GLY A 133 15.57 -11.88 20.73
CA GLY A 133 14.47 -12.01 19.76
C GLY A 133 14.72 -11.27 18.44
N THR A 134 15.94 -10.78 18.22
CA THR A 134 16.38 -10.21 16.94
C THR A 134 17.57 -10.96 16.37
N ARG A 135 17.79 -10.79 15.07
CA ARG A 135 18.94 -11.29 14.35
C ARG A 135 19.47 -10.19 13.43
N LYS A 136 20.78 -9.92 13.51
CA LYS A 136 21.42 -8.97 12.59
C LYS A 136 21.69 -9.64 11.25
N ILE A 137 21.16 -9.05 10.18
CA ILE A 137 21.34 -9.51 8.80
C ILE A 137 22.06 -8.43 8.02
N SER A 138 23.04 -8.82 7.20
CA SER A 138 23.75 -7.89 6.32
C SER A 138 22.77 -7.22 5.36
N LEU A 139 22.81 -5.90 5.31
CA LEU A 139 21.99 -5.12 4.40
C LEU A 139 22.33 -5.45 2.94
N GLY A 140 23.55 -5.88 2.62
CA GLY A 140 23.91 -6.32 1.26
C GLY A 140 23.22 -7.62 0.81
N LEU A 141 22.75 -8.43 1.77
CA LEU A 141 21.91 -9.60 1.49
C LEU A 141 20.46 -9.19 1.20
N LEU A 142 19.99 -8.12 1.85
CA LEU A 142 18.59 -7.70 1.79
C LEU A 142 18.32 -6.65 0.72
N SER A 143 19.15 -5.61 0.64
CA SER A 143 18.95 -4.51 -0.29
C SER A 143 19.25 -4.94 -1.72
N PRO A 144 18.54 -4.35 -2.70
CA PRO A 144 18.91 -4.46 -4.09
C PRO A 144 20.38 -4.05 -4.28
N PRO A 145 21.11 -4.63 -5.25
CA PRO A 145 22.45 -4.19 -5.55
C PRO A 145 22.39 -2.72 -5.98
N THR A 146 22.70 -1.80 -5.07
CA THR A 146 23.01 -0.44 -5.44
C THR A 146 24.32 -0.54 -6.19
N SER A 147 24.30 -0.32 -7.51
CA SER A 147 25.52 -0.03 -8.26
C SER A 147 26.29 0.98 -7.42
N ILE A 148 27.44 0.55 -6.90
CA ILE A 148 28.30 1.34 -6.01
C ILE A 148 28.95 2.43 -6.89
N SER A 149 28.14 3.34 -7.42
CA SER A 149 28.56 4.71 -7.60
C SER A 149 28.51 5.26 -6.20
N SER A 150 29.67 5.24 -5.54
CA SER A 150 29.96 5.97 -4.32
C SER A 150 29.12 7.24 -4.20
N ARG A 151 27.96 7.16 -3.54
CA ARG A 151 27.38 8.31 -2.88
C ARG A 151 28.32 8.56 -1.71
N SER A 152 29.37 9.31 -2.02
CA SER A 152 30.23 9.96 -1.05
C SER A 152 29.28 10.74 -0.16
N ILE A 153 28.95 10.19 1.01
CA ILE A 153 28.42 10.99 2.09
C ILE A 153 29.56 11.94 2.37
N SER A 154 29.40 13.19 1.93
CA SER A 154 30.36 14.28 2.11
C SER A 154 30.49 14.61 3.60
N SER A 155 31.06 13.70 4.38
CA SER A 155 31.68 14.04 5.64
C SER A 155 33.02 14.67 5.28
N THR A 156 33.07 15.99 5.29
CA THR A 156 34.29 16.80 5.25
C THR A 156 35.23 16.36 6.37
N SER A 157 36.13 15.43 6.07
CA SER A 157 37.38 15.21 6.81
C SER A 157 38.38 14.53 5.88
N SER A 158 39.28 15.34 5.36
CA SER A 158 40.49 14.94 4.64
C SER A 158 41.39 14.05 5.51
N SER A 159 41.62 12.79 5.10
CA SER A 159 42.95 12.17 4.98
C SER A 159 42.90 10.64 4.87
N SER A 160 43.82 10.12 4.03
CA SER A 160 44.37 8.75 4.04
C SER A 160 43.58 7.65 3.32
N GLN A 161 44.06 7.34 2.11
CA GLN A 161 43.89 6.07 1.40
C GLN A 161 44.30 4.90 2.29
N SER A 162 43.35 4.32 3.01
CA SER A 162 43.43 2.98 3.56
C SER A 162 42.35 2.16 2.86
N SER A 163 42.67 0.93 2.48
CA SER A 163 41.73 -0.04 1.92
C SER A 163 40.46 -0.04 2.76
N THR A 164 39.43 0.66 2.28
CA THR A 164 38.24 1.00 3.05
C THR A 164 37.50 -0.29 3.30
N SER A 165 37.64 -0.83 4.51
CA SER A 165 36.76 -1.85 5.03
C SER A 165 35.35 -1.28 4.90
N THR A 166 34.60 -1.68 3.88
CA THR A 166 33.20 -1.31 3.73
C THR A 166 32.51 -1.86 4.97
N THR A 167 32.25 -0.97 5.94
CA THR A 167 31.58 -1.32 7.17
C THR A 167 30.27 -1.99 6.78
N THR A 168 30.22 -3.31 6.93
CA THR A 168 29.05 -4.08 6.53
C THR A 168 27.90 -3.56 7.37
N ARG A 169 26.93 -2.91 6.72
CA ARG A 169 25.76 -2.40 7.42
C ARG A 169 24.88 -3.60 7.74
N PHE A 170 24.49 -3.74 9.00
CA PHE A 170 23.55 -4.75 9.45
C PHE A 170 22.23 -4.09 9.80
N ILE A 171 21.13 -4.82 9.61
CA ILE A 171 19.83 -4.47 10.17
C ILE A 171 19.37 -5.53 11.16
N SER A 172 18.84 -5.09 12.30
CA SER A 172 18.20 -5.96 13.28
C SER A 172 16.83 -6.39 12.76
N THR A 173 16.66 -7.68 12.52
CA THR A 173 15.42 -8.30 12.04
C THR A 173 14.80 -9.13 13.16
N PRO A 174 13.48 -9.08 13.39
CA PRO A 174 12.82 -9.91 14.38
C PRO A 174 12.94 -11.40 14.02
N THR A 175 12.93 -12.28 15.02
CA THR A 175 12.89 -13.74 14.76
C THR A 175 11.48 -14.27 14.57
N HIS A 176 10.47 -13.62 15.15
CA HIS A 176 9.06 -13.99 15.03
C HIS A 176 8.19 -12.80 14.61
N PHE A 177 7.17 -13.06 13.79
CA PHE A 177 6.21 -12.02 13.39
C PHE A 177 5.46 -11.44 14.59
N ASN A 178 4.94 -12.28 15.49
CA ASN A 178 4.19 -11.83 16.65
C ASN A 178 5.12 -11.50 17.83
N SER A 179 5.90 -10.41 17.70
CA SER A 179 6.88 -9.98 18.70
C SER A 179 6.94 -8.45 18.82
N PRO A 180 7.41 -7.88 19.96
CA PRO A 180 7.67 -6.45 20.03
C PRO A 180 8.78 -6.00 19.07
N GLN A 181 9.73 -6.87 18.74
CA GLN A 181 10.78 -6.61 17.78
C GLN A 181 10.23 -6.37 16.36
N THR A 182 9.09 -6.96 16.01
CA THR A 182 8.35 -6.63 14.76
C THR A 182 7.93 -5.18 14.76
N ASN A 183 7.29 -4.69 15.82
CA ASN A 183 6.93 -3.28 15.94
C ASN A 183 8.15 -2.36 15.86
N GLU A 184 9.29 -2.78 16.42
CA GLU A 184 10.54 -2.04 16.25
C GLU A 184 11.01 -2.00 14.79
N PHE A 185 10.92 -3.13 14.08
CA PHE A 185 11.29 -3.21 12.66
C PHE A 185 10.42 -2.29 11.80
N LEU A 186 9.15 -2.13 12.15
CA LEU A 186 8.21 -1.20 11.48
C LEU A 186 8.56 0.27 11.67
N GLY A 187 9.56 0.60 12.50
CA GLY A 187 10.04 1.96 12.69
C GLY A 187 9.75 2.54 14.06
N LEU A 188 9.25 1.75 15.03
CA LEU A 188 9.02 2.21 16.40
C LEU A 188 10.24 2.04 17.29
N THR A 189 10.39 2.91 18.29
CA THR A 189 11.36 2.79 19.37
C THR A 189 11.05 1.55 20.22
N GLN A 190 12.08 0.96 20.84
CA GLN A 190 11.95 -0.26 21.65
C GLN A 190 10.87 -0.14 22.73
N GLY A 191 10.84 0.98 23.47
CA GLY A 191 9.84 1.21 24.51
C GLY A 191 8.41 1.21 23.98
N LYS A 192 8.16 1.96 22.91
CA LYS A 192 6.83 2.06 22.30
C LYS A 192 6.40 0.75 21.62
N ALA A 193 7.34 0.07 20.97
CA ALA A 193 7.11 -1.22 20.34
C ALA A 193 6.61 -2.27 21.35
N LEU A 194 7.22 -2.34 22.54
CA LEU A 194 6.81 -3.23 23.62
C LEU A 194 5.43 -2.87 24.19
N GLU A 195 5.16 -1.58 24.38
CA GLU A 195 3.87 -1.06 24.85
C GLU A 195 2.73 -1.47 23.90
N LEU A 196 2.88 -1.16 22.60
CA LEU A 196 1.86 -1.48 21.59
C LEU A 196 1.67 -2.98 21.41
N PHE A 197 2.74 -3.76 21.51
CA PHE A 197 2.63 -5.22 21.47
C PHE A 197 1.76 -5.74 22.61
N LYS A 198 1.99 -5.30 23.86
CA LYS A 198 1.18 -5.70 25.02
C LYS A 198 -0.27 -5.27 24.86
N SER A 199 -0.50 -4.00 24.50
CA SER A 199 -1.84 -3.45 24.31
C SER A 199 -2.64 -4.23 23.26
N ARG A 200 -2.03 -4.56 22.11
CA ARG A 200 -2.66 -5.39 21.08
C ARG A 200 -3.00 -6.78 21.59
N ARG A 201 -2.06 -7.45 22.30
CA ARG A 201 -2.28 -8.80 22.85
C ARG A 201 -3.43 -8.84 23.86
N ASP A 202 -3.58 -7.80 24.67
CA ASP A 202 -4.69 -7.71 25.60
C ASP A 202 -6.01 -7.46 24.87
N LYS A 203 -6.01 -6.65 23.80
CA LYS A 203 -7.18 -6.45 22.94
C LYS A 203 -7.59 -7.72 22.18
N GLU A 204 -6.62 -8.50 21.69
CA GLU A 204 -6.88 -9.81 21.07
C GLU A 204 -7.57 -10.79 22.04
N LYS A 205 -7.17 -10.79 23.32
CA LYS A 205 -7.82 -11.61 24.35
C LYS A 205 -9.25 -11.13 24.65
N GLU A 206 -9.46 -9.82 24.70
CA GLU A 206 -10.77 -9.21 24.93
C GLU A 206 -11.76 -9.56 23.80
N ILE A 207 -11.32 -9.45 22.54
CA ILE A 207 -12.16 -9.71 21.36
C ILE A 207 -12.25 -11.22 21.06
N GLY A 208 -11.25 -12.01 21.45
CA GLY A 208 -11.15 -13.42 21.09
C GLY A 208 -10.77 -13.64 19.62
N ALA A 209 -10.14 -12.67 18.97
CA ALA A 209 -9.71 -12.74 17.57
C ALA A 209 -8.32 -12.10 17.39
N PRO A 210 -7.49 -12.59 16.44
CA PRO A 210 -6.20 -12.01 16.14
C PRO A 210 -6.35 -10.63 15.48
N ILE A 211 -5.44 -9.71 15.78
CA ILE A 211 -5.39 -8.36 15.22
C ILE A 211 -4.13 -8.22 14.38
N SER A 212 -4.29 -7.71 13.17
CA SER A 212 -3.19 -7.39 12.25
C SER A 212 -2.18 -6.45 12.92
N ILE A 213 -0.88 -6.80 12.84
CA ILE A 213 0.20 -6.06 13.53
C ILE A 213 0.36 -4.70 12.87
N GLU A 214 0.48 -4.69 11.55
CA GLU A 214 0.67 -3.51 10.73
C GLU A 214 -0.49 -2.55 10.85
N ARG A 215 -1.74 -3.04 10.81
CA ARG A 215 -2.91 -2.17 10.94
C ARG A 215 -2.97 -1.53 12.32
N TRP A 216 -2.69 -2.30 13.37
CA TRP A 216 -2.66 -1.79 14.75
C TRP A 216 -1.62 -0.68 14.93
N VAL A 217 -0.42 -0.86 14.37
CA VAL A 217 0.65 0.16 14.45
C VAL A 217 0.31 1.39 13.61
N ILE A 218 -0.22 1.21 12.40
CA ILE A 218 -0.68 2.31 11.54
C ILE A 218 -1.77 3.12 12.23
N ASP A 219 -2.82 2.47 12.75
CA ASP A 219 -3.93 3.16 13.41
C ASP A 219 -3.45 3.97 14.62
N TYR A 220 -2.52 3.42 15.41
CA TYR A 220 -1.90 4.15 16.52
C TYR A 220 -1.13 5.40 16.05
N VAL A 221 -0.23 5.24 15.08
CA VAL A 221 0.64 6.34 14.61
C VAL A 221 -0.19 7.42 13.92
N VAL A 222 -1.19 7.04 13.12
CA VAL A 222 -2.11 7.97 12.47
C VAL A 222 -2.86 8.80 13.51
N ALA A 223 -3.35 8.18 14.59
CA ALA A 223 -4.05 8.88 15.65
C ALA A 223 -3.16 9.92 16.37
N ILE A 224 -1.90 9.60 16.65
CA ILE A 224 -0.97 10.55 17.32
C ILE A 224 -0.54 11.68 16.37
N CYS A 225 -0.34 11.36 15.09
CA CYS A 225 0.12 12.33 14.09
C CYS A 225 -1.03 13.01 13.33
N GLU A 226 -2.28 12.87 13.78
CA GLU A 226 -3.45 13.47 13.13
C GLU A 226 -3.36 15.01 13.13
N ASP A 227 -2.71 15.61 14.13
CA ASP A 227 -2.54 17.06 14.20
C ASP A 227 -1.30 17.57 13.44
N ALA A 228 -0.39 16.68 13.01
CA ALA A 228 0.86 17.01 12.32
C ALA A 228 0.69 17.02 10.80
N GLN A 229 0.36 18.19 10.28
CA GLN A 229 -0.39 18.27 9.05
C GLN A 229 0.39 19.03 7.99
N ASP A 230 0.85 20.25 8.29
CA ASP A 230 1.67 21.04 7.37
C ASP A 230 3.16 20.93 7.68
N SER A 231 3.98 21.42 6.75
CA SER A 231 5.44 21.46 6.92
C SER A 231 5.92 22.50 7.95
N ALA A 232 5.04 23.36 8.46
CA ALA A 232 5.36 24.29 9.54
C ALA A 232 5.13 23.66 10.92
N ASP A 233 4.31 22.61 11.01
CA ASP A 233 4.17 21.78 12.21
C ASP A 233 5.51 21.11 12.58
N ASN A 234 5.73 20.93 13.87
CA ASN A 234 6.95 20.27 14.36
C ASN A 234 6.82 18.74 14.22
N TRP A 235 7.01 18.24 13.00
CA TRP A 235 6.91 16.81 12.67
C TRP A 235 7.82 15.95 13.55
N VAL A 236 9.00 16.45 13.92
CA VAL A 236 9.94 15.74 14.80
C VAL A 236 9.31 15.48 16.16
N LYS A 237 8.65 16.48 16.76
CA LYS A 237 7.96 16.33 18.05
C LYS A 237 6.86 15.26 17.97
N PHE A 238 6.02 15.29 16.94
CA PHE A 238 4.95 14.30 16.77
C PHE A 238 5.50 12.89 16.54
N MET A 239 6.56 12.75 15.75
CA MET A 239 7.24 11.48 15.57
C MET A 239 7.89 10.96 16.86
N GLU A 240 8.44 11.84 17.70
CA GLU A 240 8.96 11.46 19.02
C GLU A 240 7.86 10.98 19.95
N GLU A 241 6.71 11.67 19.98
CA GLU A 241 5.53 11.30 20.78
C GLU A 241 4.92 9.97 20.33
N ALA A 242 4.81 9.76 19.01
CA ALA A 242 4.41 8.49 18.42
C ALA A 242 5.46 7.38 18.62
N GLY A 243 6.63 7.71 19.15
CA GLY A 243 7.71 6.77 19.39
C GLY A 243 8.33 6.23 18.11
N ILE A 244 8.40 7.02 17.03
CA ILE A 244 9.09 6.69 15.79
C ILE A 244 10.61 6.77 15.99
N LYS A 245 11.34 5.81 15.42
CA LYS A 245 12.81 5.72 15.43
C LYS A 245 13.48 6.93 14.78
N LYS A 246 14.63 7.35 15.33
CA LYS A 246 15.39 8.50 14.84
C LYS A 246 15.83 8.35 13.40
N GLU A 247 16.13 7.14 12.95
CA GLU A 247 16.52 6.85 11.58
C GLU A 247 15.39 7.17 10.59
N VAL A 248 14.15 6.80 10.93
CA VAL A 248 12.95 7.11 10.11
C VAL A 248 12.65 8.62 10.15
N GLN A 249 12.76 9.25 11.34
CA GLN A 249 12.62 10.70 11.47
C GLN A 249 13.61 11.45 10.56
N LEU A 250 14.89 11.09 10.64
CA LEU A 250 15.94 11.69 9.84
C LEU A 250 15.76 11.43 8.35
N ALA A 251 15.25 10.25 7.96
CA ALA A 251 14.95 9.93 6.58
C ALA A 251 13.86 10.83 6.00
N ILE A 252 12.72 11.01 6.68
CA ILE A 252 11.62 11.87 6.21
C ILE A 252 12.05 13.35 6.17
N MET A 253 12.86 13.78 7.14
CA MET A 253 13.26 15.18 7.30
C MET A 253 14.45 15.61 6.43
N ARG A 254 15.01 14.74 5.57
CA ARG A 254 16.08 15.17 4.65
C ARG A 254 15.57 16.27 3.71
N GLU A 255 16.46 17.19 3.36
CA GLU A 255 16.15 18.32 2.49
C GLU A 255 15.74 17.86 1.08
N GLU A 256 16.34 16.78 0.59
CA GLU A 256 16.00 16.16 -0.71
C GLU A 256 14.51 15.79 -0.80
N HIS A 257 13.89 15.41 0.33
CA HIS A 257 12.49 15.02 0.37
C HIS A 257 11.55 16.19 0.64
N ALA A 258 12.07 17.38 0.98
CA ALA A 258 11.24 18.54 1.27
C ALA A 258 10.27 18.87 0.13
N ILE A 259 10.70 18.60 -1.11
CA ILE A 259 9.92 18.81 -2.34
C ILE A 259 8.66 17.93 -2.36
N ILE A 260 8.72 16.66 -1.97
CA ILE A 260 7.53 15.79 -2.01
C ILE A 260 6.83 15.68 -0.66
N ARG A 261 7.52 16.04 0.43
CA ARG A 261 7.01 15.93 1.79
C ARG A 261 5.66 16.65 1.97
N GLY A 262 5.46 17.79 1.31
CA GLY A 262 4.22 18.57 1.39
C GLY A 262 2.99 17.94 0.70
N ILE A 263 3.16 16.91 -0.14
CA ILE A 263 2.06 16.30 -0.91
C ILE A 263 1.07 15.53 0.00
N GLN A 264 1.54 15.05 1.16
CA GLN A 264 0.76 14.29 2.13
C GLN A 264 1.05 14.76 3.58
N SER A 265 0.17 14.40 4.52
CA SER A 265 0.42 14.64 5.96
C SER A 265 1.50 13.70 6.49
N LEU A 266 2.06 14.03 7.67
CA LEU A 266 3.01 13.14 8.36
C LEU A 266 2.40 11.76 8.60
N SER A 267 1.14 11.71 9.04
CA SER A 267 0.43 10.44 9.31
C SER A 267 0.33 9.53 8.09
N CYS A 268 0.08 10.09 6.90
CA CYS A 268 0.03 9.31 5.66
C CYS A 268 1.42 8.78 5.29
N TRP A 269 2.46 9.61 5.37
CA TRP A 269 3.83 9.16 5.12
C TRP A 269 4.27 8.04 6.06
N LEU A 270 3.97 8.17 7.35
CA LEU A 270 4.30 7.14 8.32
C LEU A 270 3.52 5.85 8.07
N ALA A 271 2.23 5.94 7.71
CA ALA A 271 1.43 4.77 7.35
C ALA A 271 2.06 4.01 6.16
N ASP A 272 2.40 4.71 5.08
CA ASP A 272 3.05 4.14 3.89
C ASP A 272 4.40 3.49 4.24
N ILE A 273 5.21 4.14 5.10
CA ILE A 273 6.52 3.62 5.54
C ILE A 273 6.36 2.36 6.40
N ILE A 274 5.41 2.36 7.34
CA ILE A 274 5.13 1.22 8.21
C ILE A 274 4.64 0.03 7.38
N GLU A 275 3.69 0.26 6.47
CA GLU A 275 3.20 -0.77 5.55
C GLU A 275 4.34 -1.31 4.68
N THR A 276 5.15 -0.44 4.10
CA THR A 276 6.30 -0.82 3.27
C THR A 276 7.31 -1.67 4.04
N ASN A 277 7.64 -1.31 5.28
CA ASN A 277 8.51 -2.11 6.14
C ASN A 277 7.88 -3.46 6.49
N TYR A 278 6.58 -3.51 6.76
CA TYR A 278 5.88 -4.76 7.04
C TYR A 278 5.92 -5.71 5.84
N LEU A 279 5.60 -5.22 4.64
CA LEU A 279 5.65 -6.01 3.40
C LEU A 279 7.07 -6.52 3.14
N ALA A 280 8.08 -5.67 3.34
CA ALA A 280 9.49 -6.06 3.21
C ALA A 280 9.88 -7.17 4.20
N LEU A 281 9.30 -7.17 5.41
CA LEU A 281 9.51 -8.21 6.41
C LEU A 281 8.83 -9.53 6.02
N VAL A 282 7.59 -9.46 5.52
CA VAL A 282 6.83 -10.65 5.06
C VAL A 282 7.57 -11.35 3.93
N ASP A 283 8.13 -10.60 2.99
CA ASP A 283 8.80 -11.16 1.81
C ASP A 283 10.29 -11.47 2.04
N MET A 284 10.81 -11.20 3.24
CA MET A 284 12.24 -11.29 3.52
C MET A 284 12.80 -12.70 3.29
N ASN A 285 12.11 -13.73 3.74
CA ASN A 285 12.56 -15.12 3.58
C ASN A 285 12.66 -15.51 2.11
N ALA A 286 11.63 -15.20 1.33
CA ALA A 286 11.59 -15.50 -0.10
C ALA A 286 12.74 -14.80 -0.84
N ARG A 287 12.98 -13.52 -0.54
CA ARG A 287 14.07 -12.74 -1.11
C ARG A 287 15.45 -13.30 -0.75
N ILE A 288 15.67 -13.69 0.50
CA ILE A 288 16.94 -14.32 0.91
C ILE A 288 17.14 -15.65 0.18
N LEU A 289 16.09 -16.48 0.08
CA LEU A 289 16.20 -17.76 -0.63
C LEU A 289 16.50 -17.57 -2.11
N GLU A 290 15.89 -16.56 -2.74
CA GLU A 290 16.16 -16.18 -4.12
C GLU A 290 17.61 -15.73 -4.30
N GLU A 291 18.13 -14.94 -3.38
CA GLU A 291 19.53 -14.49 -3.36
C GLU A 291 20.53 -15.62 -3.18
N LEU A 292 20.15 -16.64 -2.40
CA LEU A 292 20.97 -17.83 -2.14
C LEU A 292 20.91 -18.86 -3.26
N ALA A 293 19.94 -18.77 -4.17
CA ALA A 293 19.82 -19.69 -5.29
C ALA A 293 21.11 -19.64 -6.14
N PRO A 294 21.64 -20.79 -6.57
CA PRO A 294 22.81 -20.83 -7.44
C PRO A 294 22.50 -20.04 -8.71
N SER A 295 23.37 -19.07 -9.04
CA SER A 295 23.28 -18.30 -10.27
C SER A 295 23.30 -19.27 -11.45
N SER A 296 22.15 -19.46 -12.09
CA SER A 296 21.93 -20.54 -13.06
C SER A 296 22.65 -20.30 -14.40
N GLY A 297 23.28 -19.13 -14.57
CA GLY A 297 24.04 -18.77 -15.76
C GLY A 297 25.54 -18.73 -15.50
N VAL A 298 26.30 -19.51 -16.28
CA VAL A 298 27.71 -19.22 -16.54
C VAL A 298 27.74 -17.90 -17.32
N HIS A 299 27.82 -16.77 -16.64
CA HIS A 299 28.12 -15.50 -17.30
C HIS A 299 29.56 -15.61 -17.82
N LEU A 300 29.68 -15.92 -19.11
CA LEU A 300 30.92 -15.84 -19.85
C LEU A 300 31.41 -14.39 -19.73
N ARG A 301 32.40 -14.23 -18.86
CA ARG A 301 33.08 -12.99 -18.49
C ARG A 301 33.81 -12.45 -19.73
N GLY A 302 33.11 -11.75 -20.61
CA GLY A 302 33.72 -11.21 -21.83
C GLY A 302 32.79 -10.76 -22.96
N GLY A 303 31.47 -10.89 -22.82
CA GLY A 303 30.54 -10.30 -23.80
C GLY A 303 30.55 -8.77 -23.66
N ALA A 304 30.87 -8.06 -24.74
CA ALA A 304 30.65 -6.63 -24.88
C ALA A 304 29.28 -6.29 -24.28
N GLY A 305 29.25 -5.44 -23.25
CA GLY A 305 28.05 -5.21 -22.44
C GLY A 305 26.87 -4.96 -23.36
N ASP A 306 25.84 -5.78 -23.25
CA ASP A 306 24.61 -5.64 -24.03
C ASP A 306 24.22 -4.17 -23.94
N GLU A 307 24.37 -3.47 -25.06
CA GLU A 307 24.11 -2.05 -25.13
C GLU A 307 22.67 -1.88 -24.69
N TYR A 308 22.50 -1.28 -23.51
CA TYR A 308 21.24 -1.27 -22.82
C TYR A 308 20.21 -0.54 -23.69
N MET A 309 19.37 -1.33 -24.36
CA MET A 309 18.31 -0.81 -25.21
C MET A 309 17.24 -0.27 -24.28
N VAL A 310 17.32 1.03 -23.95
CA VAL A 310 16.17 1.77 -23.45
C VAL A 310 15.06 1.58 -24.48
N PRO A 311 13.92 0.97 -24.14
CA PRO A 311 12.81 0.85 -25.06
C PRO A 311 12.48 2.26 -25.56
N GLN A 312 12.70 2.49 -26.85
CA GLN A 312 12.38 3.77 -27.46
C GLN A 312 10.87 3.94 -27.34
N MET A 313 10.43 5.04 -26.71
CA MET A 313 9.02 5.34 -26.59
C MET A 313 8.42 5.38 -27.99
N PRO A 314 7.45 4.52 -28.33
CA PRO A 314 6.91 4.50 -29.67
C PRO A 314 6.31 5.86 -30.02
N GLY A 315 6.41 6.26 -31.30
CA GLY A 315 5.80 7.51 -31.77
C GLY A 315 4.32 7.57 -31.40
N GLY A 316 3.84 8.75 -31.00
CA GLY A 316 2.44 8.93 -30.60
C GLY A 316 2.08 8.33 -29.23
N HIS A 317 3.06 8.18 -28.32
CA HIS A 317 2.82 7.76 -26.93
C HIS A 317 3.30 8.83 -25.94
N LEU A 318 2.78 8.75 -24.72
CA LEU A 318 3.19 9.52 -23.56
C LEU A 318 3.73 8.57 -22.49
N ALA A 319 4.99 8.77 -22.06
CA ALA A 319 5.57 8.04 -20.96
C ALA A 319 5.08 8.59 -19.61
N LEU A 320 4.59 7.68 -18.77
CA LEU A 320 4.08 7.96 -17.43
C LEU A 320 4.79 7.06 -16.41
N TYR A 321 5.05 7.60 -15.22
CA TYR A 321 5.88 6.99 -14.20
C TYR A 321 5.16 6.94 -12.86
N LYS A 322 5.38 5.86 -12.10
CA LYS A 322 5.02 5.75 -10.69
C LYS A 322 6.04 4.89 -9.96
N SER A 323 6.61 5.40 -8.88
CA SER A 323 7.51 4.61 -8.03
C SER A 323 6.76 4.09 -6.82
N VAL A 324 6.84 2.78 -6.58
CA VAL A 324 6.19 2.10 -5.45
C VAL A 324 7.09 0.97 -4.93
N GLU A 325 6.71 0.40 -3.79
CA GLU A 325 7.27 -0.84 -3.27
C GLU A 325 7.01 -2.02 -4.25
N PHE A 326 7.95 -2.94 -4.36
CA PHE A 326 7.95 -4.00 -5.39
C PHE A 326 6.73 -4.93 -5.34
N ARG A 327 6.24 -5.31 -4.17
CA ARG A 327 5.05 -6.16 -4.04
C ARG A 327 3.80 -5.50 -4.61
N ARG A 328 3.70 -4.17 -4.57
CA ARG A 328 2.64 -3.42 -5.28
C ARG A 328 2.76 -3.51 -6.81
N CYS A 329 3.97 -3.75 -7.33
CA CYS A 329 4.21 -4.00 -8.76
C CYS A 329 4.07 -5.47 -9.15
N LYS A 330 4.13 -6.40 -8.21
CA LYS A 330 4.07 -7.83 -8.51
C LYS A 330 2.73 -8.17 -9.16
N GLY A 331 2.78 -8.80 -10.34
CA GLY A 331 1.59 -9.14 -11.13
C GLY A 331 0.97 -7.96 -11.87
N VAL A 332 1.61 -6.79 -11.91
CA VAL A 332 1.17 -5.68 -12.76
C VAL A 332 1.37 -6.00 -14.24
N ILE A 333 2.42 -6.76 -14.57
CA ILE A 333 2.72 -7.21 -15.93
C ILE A 333 2.75 -8.74 -15.91
N SER A 334 1.96 -9.37 -16.77
CA SER A 334 1.95 -10.81 -16.99
C SER A 334 2.93 -11.22 -18.09
N GLU A 335 3.24 -12.51 -18.19
CA GLU A 335 4.12 -13.07 -19.22
C GLU A 335 3.60 -12.84 -20.64
N ASP A 336 2.28 -12.80 -20.84
CA ASP A 336 1.65 -12.53 -22.14
C ASP A 336 1.55 -11.03 -22.47
N GLY A 337 2.18 -10.17 -21.66
CA GLY A 337 2.17 -8.72 -21.77
C GLY A 337 0.88 -8.03 -21.31
N SER A 338 -0.11 -8.79 -20.81
CA SER A 338 -1.30 -8.22 -20.18
C SER A 338 -0.94 -7.46 -18.91
N VAL A 339 -1.77 -6.47 -18.57
CA VAL A 339 -1.49 -5.51 -17.50
C VAL A 339 -2.64 -5.52 -16.49
N ASN A 340 -2.32 -5.50 -15.19
CA ASN A 340 -3.26 -5.30 -14.10
C ASN A 340 -2.80 -4.14 -13.20
N LEU A 341 -3.45 -3.00 -13.31
CA LEU A 341 -3.07 -1.75 -12.65
C LEU A 341 -3.75 -1.55 -11.29
N ALA A 342 -4.65 -2.44 -10.87
CA ALA A 342 -5.43 -2.29 -9.64
C ALA A 342 -4.54 -2.12 -8.38
N ARG A 343 -3.41 -2.81 -8.32
CA ARG A 343 -2.45 -2.73 -7.18
C ARG A 343 -1.72 -1.38 -7.08
N LEU A 344 -1.75 -0.60 -8.16
CA LEU A 344 -1.14 0.72 -8.24
C LEU A 344 -2.13 1.84 -7.90
N GLU A 345 -3.38 1.55 -7.55
CA GLU A 345 -4.32 2.60 -7.16
C GLU A 345 -3.86 3.33 -5.88
N SER A 346 -4.05 4.64 -5.85
CA SER A 346 -3.82 5.47 -4.68
C SER A 346 -5.13 5.60 -3.91
N THR A 347 -5.08 5.46 -2.58
CA THR A 347 -6.24 5.64 -1.70
C THR A 347 -6.57 7.13 -1.52
N GLY A 348 -7.86 7.44 -1.35
CA GLY A 348 -8.34 8.81 -1.14
C GLY A 348 -8.21 9.31 0.31
N PRO A 349 -8.37 10.64 0.54
CA PRO A 349 -8.58 11.67 -0.47
C PRO A 349 -7.29 12.09 -1.19
N THR A 350 -7.40 12.34 -2.50
CA THR A 350 -6.31 12.72 -3.43
C THR A 350 -6.63 14.04 -4.14
N ASP A 351 -5.72 14.53 -4.99
CA ASP A 351 -5.89 15.81 -5.70
C ASP A 351 -7.17 15.92 -6.52
N PHE A 352 -7.63 14.82 -7.14
CA PHE A 352 -8.76 14.83 -8.08
C PHE A 352 -9.88 13.84 -7.73
N ALA A 353 -9.73 13.12 -6.61
CA ALA A 353 -10.69 12.10 -6.21
C ALA A 353 -10.77 11.90 -4.69
N ARG A 354 -12.01 11.85 -4.21
CA ARG A 354 -12.34 11.52 -2.81
C ARG A 354 -12.04 10.07 -2.44
N ARG A 355 -12.28 9.14 -3.36
CA ARG A 355 -12.17 7.68 -3.14
C ARG A 355 -10.89 7.06 -3.71
N GLY A 356 -9.92 7.90 -4.11
CA GLY A 356 -8.71 7.42 -4.77
C GLY A 356 -8.82 7.34 -6.28
N GLY A 357 -7.79 6.79 -6.90
CA GLY A 357 -7.68 6.63 -8.34
C GLY A 357 -6.30 6.18 -8.78
N LEU A 358 -6.14 5.91 -10.07
CA LEU A 358 -4.88 5.46 -10.63
C LEU A 358 -4.03 6.66 -11.09
N TYR A 359 -3.11 7.09 -10.22
CA TYR A 359 -2.24 8.24 -10.45
C TYR A 359 -0.88 7.87 -11.03
N PHE A 360 -0.47 8.61 -12.06
CA PHE A 360 0.88 8.62 -12.62
C PHE A 360 1.35 10.05 -12.90
N THR A 361 2.65 10.23 -13.11
CA THR A 361 3.25 11.50 -13.55
C THR A 361 4.04 11.30 -14.84
N ASN A 362 4.00 12.25 -15.77
CA ASN A 362 4.87 12.20 -16.95
C ASN A 362 6.29 12.73 -16.66
N GLN A 363 6.58 13.07 -15.41
CA GLN A 363 7.83 13.69 -15.00
C GLN A 363 8.66 12.73 -14.16
N LEU A 364 9.75 12.26 -14.75
CA LEU A 364 10.61 11.27 -14.12
C LEU A 364 11.22 11.73 -12.80
N TRP A 365 11.50 13.04 -12.65
CA TRP A 365 12.07 13.61 -11.44
C TRP A 365 11.13 13.43 -10.22
N VAL A 366 9.82 13.56 -10.41
CA VAL A 366 8.82 13.31 -9.36
C VAL A 366 8.88 11.85 -8.92
N ALA A 367 8.87 10.91 -9.86
CA ALA A 367 8.96 9.48 -9.56
C ALA A 367 10.28 9.11 -8.84
N LYS A 368 11.39 9.79 -9.17
CA LYS A 368 12.68 9.60 -8.48
C LYS A 368 12.65 10.07 -7.03
N HIS A 369 11.99 11.19 -6.73
CA HIS A 369 11.83 11.64 -5.34
C HIS A 369 11.08 10.61 -4.50
N TYR A 370 9.95 10.09 -5.00
CA TYR A 370 9.22 9.01 -4.31
C TYR A 370 10.11 7.77 -4.07
N ALA A 371 10.86 7.33 -5.08
CA ALA A 371 11.75 6.20 -4.93
C ALA A 371 12.88 6.46 -3.90
N THR A 372 13.39 7.69 -3.84
CA THR A 372 14.46 8.07 -2.91
C THR A 372 13.95 8.14 -1.47
N LEU A 373 12.74 8.65 -1.24
CA LEU A 373 12.13 8.62 0.10
C LEU A 373 11.94 7.18 0.61
N ILE A 374 11.39 6.29 -0.23
CA ILE A 374 11.26 4.86 0.11
C ILE A 374 12.64 4.25 0.40
N THR A 375 13.67 4.61 -0.38
CA THR A 375 15.05 4.16 -0.16
C THR A 375 15.55 4.51 1.22
N ASP A 376 15.32 5.74 1.64
CA ASP A 376 15.89 6.28 2.86
C ASP A 376 15.11 5.83 4.11
N ALA A 377 13.78 5.80 4.02
CA ALA A 377 12.92 5.43 5.13
C ALA A 377 12.76 3.90 5.30
N CYS A 378 12.87 3.14 4.22
CA CYS A 378 12.67 1.69 4.19
C CYS A 378 13.84 0.99 3.46
N PRO A 379 15.06 0.96 4.04
CA PRO A 379 16.27 0.48 3.35
C PRO A 379 16.22 -1.00 2.94
N VAL A 380 15.37 -1.80 3.59
CA VAL A 380 15.15 -3.21 3.27
C VAL A 380 14.11 -3.38 2.16
N ALA A 381 13.20 -2.43 1.98
CA ALA A 381 12.14 -2.54 1.01
C ALA A 381 12.70 -2.50 -0.41
N ASP A 382 12.23 -3.45 -1.22
CA ASP A 382 12.48 -3.40 -2.65
C ASP A 382 11.45 -2.48 -3.32
N ARG A 383 11.86 -1.85 -4.42
CA ARG A 383 11.08 -0.79 -5.05
C ARG A 383 11.32 -0.77 -6.54
N ARG A 384 10.28 -0.38 -7.26
CA ARG A 384 10.30 -0.26 -8.71
C ARG A 384 9.66 1.03 -9.14
N THR A 385 10.08 1.49 -10.31
CA THR A 385 9.36 2.52 -11.06
C THR A 385 8.64 1.82 -12.20
N VAL A 386 7.31 1.85 -12.17
CA VAL A 386 6.48 1.41 -13.28
C VAL A 386 6.45 2.54 -14.31
N GLU A 387 6.79 2.22 -15.56
CA GLU A 387 6.74 3.12 -16.70
C GLU A 387 5.70 2.63 -17.70
N LEU A 388 4.68 3.44 -17.97
CA LEU A 388 3.61 3.15 -18.92
C LEU A 388 3.81 4.03 -20.16
N HIS A 389 3.80 3.43 -21.34
CA HIS A 389 3.71 4.19 -22.60
C HIS A 389 2.26 4.22 -23.05
N VAL A 390 1.57 5.32 -22.76
CA VAL A 390 0.14 5.49 -23.06
C VAL A 390 -0.04 6.04 -24.47
N PRO A 391 -0.77 5.36 -25.37
CA PRO A 391 -1.05 5.89 -26.71
C PRO A 391 -1.82 7.22 -26.65
N LEU A 392 -1.48 8.20 -27.50
CA LEU A 392 -2.25 9.45 -27.57
C LEU A 392 -3.71 9.21 -28.01
N SER A 393 -3.95 8.19 -28.83
CA SER A 393 -5.30 7.77 -29.23
C SER A 393 -6.15 7.30 -28.03
N HIS A 394 -5.53 6.70 -27.00
CA HIS A 394 -6.23 6.36 -25.76
C HIS A 394 -6.71 7.64 -25.05
N LEU A 395 -5.85 8.64 -24.96
CA LEU A 395 -6.17 9.93 -24.34
C LEU A 395 -7.32 10.65 -25.07
N GLU A 396 -7.32 10.61 -26.41
CA GLU A 396 -8.42 11.13 -27.23
C GLU A 396 -9.73 10.37 -26.97
N LYS A 397 -9.67 9.03 -26.98
CA LYS A 397 -10.83 8.14 -26.80
C LYS A 397 -11.49 8.31 -25.43
N MET A 398 -10.71 8.37 -24.35
CA MET A 398 -11.20 8.46 -22.96
C MET A 398 -11.61 9.87 -22.52
N LYS A 399 -11.36 10.88 -23.36
CA LYS A 399 -11.59 12.31 -23.10
C LYS A 399 -10.83 12.79 -21.85
N VAL A 400 -9.70 13.43 -22.07
CA VAL A 400 -8.90 14.04 -21.00
C VAL A 400 -9.46 15.41 -20.61
N TRP A 401 -9.75 15.59 -19.32
CA TRP A 401 -9.92 16.92 -18.74
C TRP A 401 -8.55 17.51 -18.43
N ASN A 402 -8.04 18.34 -19.34
CA ASN A 402 -6.77 19.03 -19.13
C ASN A 402 -7.00 20.30 -18.31
N LEU A 403 -6.48 20.29 -17.09
CA LEU A 403 -6.57 21.36 -16.12
C LEU A 403 -5.22 22.07 -16.00
N ARG A 404 -5.23 23.38 -16.18
CA ARG A 404 -4.10 24.26 -15.85
C ARG A 404 -4.31 24.85 -14.47
N PHE A 405 -3.24 25.39 -13.89
CA PHE A 405 -3.32 25.95 -12.55
C PHE A 405 -4.25 27.17 -12.47
N GLU A 406 -4.29 27.97 -13.53
CA GLU A 406 -5.09 29.19 -13.63
C GLU A 406 -6.58 28.89 -13.74
N ASP A 407 -6.96 27.66 -14.11
CA ASP A 407 -8.34 27.28 -14.31
C ASP A 407 -9.07 27.18 -12.95
N GLU A 408 -10.19 27.90 -12.81
CA GLU A 408 -11.01 27.85 -11.59
C GLU A 408 -11.46 26.42 -11.24
N ALA A 409 -11.74 25.63 -12.28
CA ALA A 409 -12.16 24.25 -12.13
C ALA A 409 -11.08 23.37 -11.49
N PHE A 410 -9.79 23.63 -11.76
CA PHE A 410 -8.69 22.93 -11.09
C PHE A 410 -8.71 23.22 -9.59
N LYS A 411 -8.75 24.50 -9.22
CA LYS A 411 -8.73 24.93 -7.82
C LYS A 411 -9.94 24.41 -7.05
N GLN A 412 -11.13 24.47 -7.65
CA GLN A 412 -12.34 23.88 -7.06
C GLN A 412 -12.20 22.37 -6.89
N LEU A 413 -11.80 21.65 -7.93
CA LEU A 413 -11.67 20.20 -7.88
C LEU A 413 -10.65 19.77 -6.81
N LEU A 414 -9.50 20.43 -6.75
CA LEU A 414 -8.46 20.20 -5.74
C LEU A 414 -8.99 20.45 -4.33
N PHE A 415 -9.58 21.62 -4.11
CA PHE A 415 -10.14 22.04 -2.81
C PHE A 415 -11.15 21.01 -2.27
N PHE A 416 -12.17 20.66 -3.06
CA PHE A 416 -13.21 19.73 -2.60
C PHE A 416 -12.71 18.28 -2.49
N SER A 417 -11.80 17.83 -3.37
CA SER A 417 -11.26 16.46 -3.30
C SER A 417 -10.42 16.26 -2.04
N ARG A 418 -9.52 17.20 -1.75
CA ARG A 418 -8.62 17.16 -0.59
C ARG A 418 -9.35 17.32 0.75
N ARG A 419 -10.55 17.92 0.75
CA ARG A 419 -11.44 18.03 1.92
C ARG A 419 -12.38 16.84 2.10
N ASP A 420 -12.33 15.85 1.20
CA ASP A 420 -13.34 14.78 1.12
C ASP A 420 -14.80 15.30 1.09
N GLU A 421 -15.00 16.45 0.45
CA GLU A 421 -16.30 17.12 0.37
C GLU A 421 -17.01 16.84 -0.96
N LYS A 422 -18.34 16.96 -0.96
CA LYS A 422 -19.12 16.81 -2.19
C LYS A 422 -18.80 17.93 -3.18
N TYR A 423 -18.50 17.57 -4.42
CA TYR A 423 -18.25 18.53 -5.49
C TYR A 423 -19.48 19.41 -5.79
N PRO A 424 -19.27 20.69 -6.15
CA PRO A 424 -20.28 21.51 -6.79
C PRO A 424 -20.87 20.79 -8.01
N LYS A 425 -22.16 21.01 -8.29
CA LYS A 425 -22.88 20.30 -9.36
C LYS A 425 -22.15 20.39 -10.71
N GLN A 426 -21.66 21.58 -11.06
CA GLN A 426 -20.95 21.80 -12.32
C GLN A 426 -19.63 21.02 -12.39
N ILE A 427 -18.82 21.05 -11.32
CA ILE A 427 -17.57 20.27 -11.23
C ILE A 427 -17.85 18.78 -11.26
N SER A 428 -18.90 18.32 -10.57
CA SER A 428 -19.32 16.92 -10.59
C SER A 428 -19.72 16.46 -11.99
N GLN A 429 -20.44 17.30 -12.75
CA GLN A 429 -20.85 17.01 -14.13
C GLN A 429 -19.64 16.96 -15.06
N LEU A 430 -18.74 17.95 -14.96
CA LEU A 430 -17.50 17.96 -15.74
C LEU A 430 -16.64 16.74 -15.43
N ARG A 431 -16.44 16.40 -14.16
CA ARG A 431 -15.71 15.21 -13.74
C ARG A 431 -16.34 13.93 -14.29
N ALA A 432 -17.67 13.79 -14.23
CA ALA A 432 -18.37 12.62 -14.74
C ALA A 432 -18.28 12.46 -16.27
N ALA A 433 -18.11 13.57 -17.00
CA ALA A 433 -18.00 13.58 -18.46
C ALA A 433 -16.62 13.12 -18.98
N HIS A 434 -15.61 13.03 -18.12
CA HIS A 434 -14.24 12.68 -18.51
C HIS A 434 -13.81 11.37 -17.87
N GLY A 435 -13.05 10.55 -18.61
CA GLY A 435 -12.44 9.33 -18.09
C GLY A 435 -11.11 9.58 -17.38
N ILE A 436 -10.40 10.64 -17.80
CA ILE A 436 -9.05 10.99 -17.37
C ILE A 436 -8.99 12.46 -16.98
N ILE A 437 -8.22 12.78 -15.94
CA ILE A 437 -7.89 14.17 -15.56
C ILE A 437 -6.37 14.32 -15.63
N SER A 438 -5.90 15.39 -16.25
CA SER A 438 -4.47 15.76 -16.26
C SER A 438 -4.32 17.18 -15.73
N GLY A 439 -3.43 17.38 -14.76
CA GLY A 439 -3.26 18.68 -14.12
C GLY A 439 -2.10 18.74 -13.12
N PRO A 440 -1.86 19.90 -12.51
CA PRO A 440 -0.79 20.07 -11.52
C PRO A 440 -0.90 19.11 -10.33
N ILE A 441 0.24 18.79 -9.70
CA ILE A 441 0.31 18.06 -8.43
C ILE A 441 0.17 19.06 -7.27
N GLY A 442 -0.72 18.76 -6.33
CA GLY A 442 -0.85 19.53 -5.09
C GLY A 442 0.33 19.26 -4.15
N HIS A 443 0.91 20.32 -3.59
CA HIS A 443 2.08 20.28 -2.68
C HIS A 443 1.72 20.67 -1.24
N VAL A 444 0.44 20.63 -0.90
CA VAL A 444 -0.02 20.84 0.47
C VAL A 444 -0.94 19.70 0.87
N HIS A 445 -0.84 19.26 2.12
CA HIS A 445 -1.67 18.22 2.70
C HIS A 445 -3.15 18.63 2.80
N ASN A 446 -4.00 17.63 3.06
CA ASN A 446 -5.46 17.72 3.06
C ASN A 446 -6.03 18.75 4.04
N LEU A 447 -5.52 18.81 5.28
CA LEU A 447 -6.06 19.72 6.30
C LEU A 447 -5.78 21.20 6.03
N ALA A 448 -4.76 21.58 5.26
CA ALA A 448 -4.57 22.97 4.87
C ALA A 448 -5.75 23.44 4.01
N PHE A 449 -6.22 22.59 3.10
CA PHE A 449 -7.45 22.85 2.34
C PHE A 449 -8.68 22.87 3.27
N GLY A 450 -8.70 22.04 4.31
CA GLY A 450 -9.70 22.06 5.39
C GLY A 450 -9.79 23.42 6.11
N LYS A 451 -8.66 24.08 6.34
CA LYS A 451 -8.56 25.41 6.98
C LYS A 451 -8.90 26.57 6.03
N MET A 452 -8.83 26.36 4.71
CA MET A 452 -9.16 27.40 3.72
C MET A 452 -10.68 27.64 3.67
N SER A 453 -11.09 28.91 3.70
CA SER A 453 -12.51 29.30 3.58
C SER A 453 -13.03 29.25 2.15
N SER A 454 -12.13 29.28 1.16
CA SER A 454 -12.48 29.26 -0.27
C SER A 454 -11.34 28.72 -1.12
N TRP A 455 -11.70 28.04 -2.22
CA TRP A 455 -10.76 27.57 -3.24
C TRP A 455 -9.97 28.71 -3.91
N ASN A 456 -10.46 29.97 -3.84
CA ASN A 456 -9.75 31.16 -4.34
C ASN A 456 -8.42 31.41 -3.63
N LEU A 457 -8.22 30.86 -2.43
CA LEU A 457 -6.97 30.99 -1.67
C LEU A 457 -5.86 30.08 -2.20
N ILE A 458 -6.15 29.21 -3.17
CA ILE A 458 -5.16 28.36 -3.82
C ILE A 458 -4.31 29.20 -4.77
N THR A 459 -3.07 29.44 -4.34
CA THR A 459 -1.99 30.11 -5.09
C THR A 459 -0.90 29.13 -5.54
N GLU A 460 0.06 29.59 -6.35
CA GLU A 460 1.10 28.74 -6.95
C GLU A 460 1.94 27.96 -5.93
N LYS A 461 2.07 28.47 -4.70
CA LYS A 461 2.76 27.77 -3.59
C LYS A 461 2.13 26.42 -3.24
N HIS A 462 0.89 26.17 -3.67
CA HIS A 462 0.20 24.90 -3.45
C HIS A 462 0.44 23.89 -4.57
N GLN A 463 1.25 24.23 -5.58
CA GLN A 463 1.69 23.31 -6.61
C GLN A 463 3.05 22.73 -6.26
N LEU A 464 3.29 21.50 -6.69
CA LEU A 464 4.61 20.87 -6.60
C LEU A 464 5.56 21.59 -7.55
N GLN A 465 6.68 22.07 -7.01
CA GLN A 465 7.68 22.83 -7.77
C GLN A 465 9.08 22.32 -7.46
N GLU A 466 9.93 22.27 -8.48
CA GLU A 466 11.37 22.00 -8.34
C GLU A 466 12.14 23.09 -9.08
N LYS A 467 13.11 23.70 -8.38
CA LYS A 467 14.00 24.70 -8.95
C LYS A 467 15.24 24.00 -9.51
N GLU A 468 15.43 24.10 -10.82
CA GLU A 468 16.61 23.57 -11.50
C GLU A 468 17.52 24.71 -11.93
N LYS A 469 18.81 24.59 -11.63
CA LYS A 469 19.82 25.49 -12.21
C LYS A 469 20.20 24.97 -13.59
N VAL A 470 19.81 25.69 -14.62
CA VAL A 470 20.15 25.42 -16.02
C VAL A 470 21.30 26.34 -16.42
N GLU A 471 22.40 25.74 -16.84
CA GLU A 471 23.55 26.46 -17.39
C GLU A 471 23.29 26.75 -18.88
N ASP A 472 23.33 28.02 -19.27
CA ASP A 472 23.21 28.41 -20.67
C ASP A 472 24.50 28.08 -21.45
N ASN A 473 24.45 28.21 -22.79
CA ASN A 473 25.63 27.97 -23.65
C ASN A 473 26.83 28.91 -23.36
N LYS A 474 26.68 29.91 -22.48
CA LYS A 474 27.72 30.86 -22.07
C LYS A 474 28.22 30.59 -20.65
N GLY A 475 27.73 29.54 -19.98
CA GLY A 475 28.08 29.21 -18.60
C GLY A 475 27.31 29.99 -17.53
N ASN A 476 26.31 30.81 -17.90
CA ASN A 476 25.48 31.49 -16.92
C ASN A 476 24.43 30.53 -16.36
N GLN A 477 24.33 30.45 -15.04
CA GLN A 477 23.31 29.66 -14.37
C GLN A 477 22.01 30.48 -14.25
N THR A 478 20.94 29.96 -14.83
CA THR A 478 19.57 30.47 -14.67
C THR A 478 18.75 29.47 -13.86
N GLU A 479 17.92 29.95 -12.93
CA GLU A 479 17.01 29.08 -12.17
C GLU A 479 15.69 28.95 -12.92
N VAL A 480 15.38 27.74 -13.39
CA VAL A 480 14.12 27.39 -14.05
C VAL A 480 13.24 26.64 -13.06
N THR A 481 11.99 27.08 -12.90
CA THR A 481 11.02 26.38 -12.04
C THR A 481 10.27 25.34 -12.87
N LYS A 482 10.36 24.07 -12.49
CA LYS A 482 9.58 22.96 -13.01
C LYS A 482 8.34 22.77 -12.16
N TYR A 483 7.20 22.52 -12.79
CA TYR A 483 5.93 22.26 -12.11
C TYR A 483 5.54 20.80 -12.23
N GLY A 484 5.19 20.17 -11.11
CA GLY A 484 4.68 18.80 -11.04
C GLY A 484 3.35 18.65 -11.77
N LYS A 485 3.22 17.63 -12.63
CA LYS A 485 2.00 17.27 -13.35
C LYS A 485 1.67 15.80 -13.14
N GLN A 486 0.39 15.49 -12.98
CA GLN A 486 -0.11 14.13 -12.84
C GLN A 486 -1.29 13.86 -13.77
N TRP A 487 -1.50 12.57 -13.98
CA TRP A 487 -2.56 11.97 -14.78
C TRP A 487 -3.29 10.99 -13.89
N VAL A 488 -4.63 11.07 -13.87
CA VAL A 488 -5.46 10.16 -13.09
C VAL A 488 -6.55 9.55 -13.95
N TRP A 489 -6.70 8.23 -13.85
CA TRP A 489 -7.86 7.50 -14.33
C TRP A 489 -8.82 7.35 -13.16
N ILE A 490 -10.00 7.96 -13.29
CA ILE A 490 -10.98 8.09 -12.20
C ILE A 490 -12.19 7.17 -12.36
N LYS A 491 -12.27 6.43 -13.48
CA LYS A 491 -13.33 5.47 -13.76
C LYS A 491 -12.71 4.12 -14.07
N GLU A 492 -13.35 3.08 -13.57
CA GLU A 492 -12.97 1.68 -13.80
C GLU A 492 -12.93 1.33 -15.29
N GLU A 493 -13.93 1.78 -16.08
CA GLU A 493 -13.96 1.61 -17.54
C GLU A 493 -12.72 2.19 -18.24
N SER A 494 -12.22 3.33 -17.76
CA SER A 494 -11.03 3.96 -18.32
C SER A 494 -9.76 3.18 -17.95
N VAL A 495 -9.70 2.61 -16.74
CA VAL A 495 -8.57 1.79 -16.29
C VAL A 495 -8.51 0.49 -17.09
N ALA A 496 -9.62 -0.22 -17.26
CA ALA A 496 -9.68 -1.42 -18.06
C ALA A 496 -9.28 -1.16 -19.53
N GLN A 497 -9.70 -0.02 -20.10
CA GLN A 497 -9.27 0.37 -21.44
C GLN A 497 -7.78 0.74 -21.49
N LEU A 498 -7.24 1.35 -20.44
CA LEU A 498 -5.81 1.66 -20.34
C LEU A 498 -4.97 0.38 -20.31
N GLU A 499 -5.38 -0.62 -19.53
CA GLU A 499 -4.73 -1.93 -19.46
C GLU A 499 -4.69 -2.60 -20.84
N ALA A 500 -5.81 -2.56 -21.58
CA ALA A 500 -5.87 -3.09 -22.94
C ALA A 500 -4.98 -2.32 -23.93
N ASP A 501 -5.01 -0.98 -23.89
CA ASP A 501 -4.26 -0.13 -24.84
C ASP A 501 -2.74 -0.11 -24.56
N CYS A 502 -2.35 -0.41 -23.31
CA CYS A 502 -0.98 -0.50 -22.83
C CYS A 502 -0.42 -1.94 -22.79
N LYS A 503 -1.12 -2.93 -23.36
CA LYS A 503 -0.56 -4.28 -23.52
C LYS A 503 0.81 -4.19 -24.22
N ASP A 504 1.81 -4.89 -23.67
CA ASP A 504 3.21 -4.89 -24.14
C ASP A 504 3.93 -3.52 -24.06
N LYS A 505 3.36 -2.54 -23.36
CA LYS A 505 3.85 -1.14 -23.27
C LYS A 505 4.04 -0.68 -21.83
N VAL A 506 4.14 -1.61 -20.90
CA VAL A 506 4.40 -1.36 -19.49
C VAL A 506 5.72 -1.99 -19.12
N TYR A 507 6.56 -1.20 -18.47
CA TYR A 507 7.93 -1.54 -18.14
C TYR A 507 8.17 -1.37 -16.65
N LEU A 508 9.06 -2.19 -16.11
CA LEU A 508 9.48 -2.11 -14.73
C LEU A 508 10.95 -1.67 -14.68
N ARG A 509 11.23 -0.65 -13.89
CA ARG A 509 12.56 -0.03 -13.80
C ARG A 509 13.13 -0.11 -12.38
N LEU A 510 14.44 -0.22 -12.28
CA LEU A 510 15.22 -0.20 -11.03
C LEU A 510 15.69 1.23 -10.73
N PRO A 511 15.00 1.98 -9.85
CA PRO A 511 15.32 3.40 -9.64
C PRO A 511 16.73 3.64 -9.10
N HIS A 512 17.33 2.66 -8.42
CA HIS A 512 18.67 2.74 -7.86
C HIS A 512 19.80 2.44 -8.87
N GLN A 513 19.48 1.94 -10.07
CA GLN A 513 20.43 1.65 -11.15
C GLN A 513 20.17 2.56 -12.35
N ASN A 514 19.98 3.86 -12.10
CA ASN A 514 19.63 4.84 -13.15
C ASN A 514 18.41 4.42 -13.98
N LEU A 515 17.42 3.78 -13.35
CA LEU A 515 16.23 3.24 -14.01
C LEU A 515 16.58 2.17 -15.06
N LYS A 516 17.46 1.23 -14.70
CA LYS A 516 17.69 0.01 -15.49
C LYS A 516 16.37 -0.76 -15.65
N LEU A 517 16.08 -1.18 -16.87
CA LEU A 517 14.93 -1.99 -17.26
C LEU A 517 15.05 -3.39 -16.68
N VAL A 518 13.96 -3.90 -16.14
CA VAL A 518 13.78 -5.32 -15.83
C VAL A 518 13.30 -6.00 -17.10
N VAL A 519 14.11 -6.92 -17.64
CA VAL A 519 13.85 -7.59 -18.93
C VAL A 519 12.58 -8.44 -18.89
N GLU A 520 12.40 -9.22 -17.82
CA GLU A 520 11.26 -10.11 -17.61
C GLU A 520 10.48 -9.65 -16.37
N PRO A 521 9.66 -8.60 -16.46
CA PRO A 521 9.03 -7.99 -15.28
C PRO A 521 8.03 -8.90 -14.55
N TRP A 522 7.46 -9.91 -15.23
CA TRP A 522 6.59 -10.92 -14.63
C TRP A 522 7.36 -11.94 -13.76
N ASP A 523 8.65 -12.12 -14.05
CA ASP A 523 9.58 -13.00 -13.34
C ASP A 523 10.80 -12.19 -12.91
N ASP A 524 10.55 -11.02 -12.31
CA ASP A 524 11.58 -10.07 -11.94
C ASP A 524 12.55 -10.66 -10.90
N LYS A 525 13.60 -11.25 -11.44
CA LYS A 525 14.75 -11.81 -10.75
C LYS A 525 15.89 -10.81 -10.64
N SER A 526 15.68 -9.53 -10.95
CA SER A 526 16.78 -8.54 -11.05
C SER A 526 17.52 -8.30 -9.73
N VAL A 527 17.03 -8.84 -8.62
CA VAL A 527 17.79 -8.98 -7.38
C VAL A 527 19.05 -9.85 -7.59
N LYS A 528 19.02 -10.86 -8.48
CA LYS A 528 20.07 -11.85 -8.74
C LYS A 528 21.33 -11.35 -9.47
N ASP A 529 21.24 -10.28 -10.25
CA ASP A 529 22.35 -9.80 -11.12
C ASP A 529 23.46 -9.05 -10.35
N LYS A 530 23.95 -9.66 -9.26
CA LYS A 530 24.92 -9.06 -8.31
C LYS A 530 26.39 -9.20 -8.66
N ARG A 531 26.78 -9.67 -9.85
CA ARG A 531 28.19 -9.88 -10.19
C ARG A 531 28.73 -8.80 -11.12
N VAL A 532 29.28 -7.73 -10.53
CA VAL A 532 30.30 -6.88 -11.16
C VAL A 532 31.61 -7.10 -10.42
#